data_AF-A0AAP0H3Q6-F1
#
_entry.id   AF-A0AAP0H3Q6-F1
#
_cell.length_a   1.000
_cell.length_b   1.000
_cell.length_c   1.000
_cell.angle_alpha   90.00
_cell.angle_beta   90.00
_cell.angle_gamma   90.00
#
_symmetry.space_group_name_H-M   'P 1'
#
loop_
_entity.id
_entity.type
_entity.pdbx_description
1 polymer ?
#
loop_
_entity_poly.entity_id
_entity_poly.type
_entity_poly.pdbx_seq_one_letter_code
_entity_poly.pdbx_strand_id
1 'polypeptide(L)'
;MAVAQTVLTQAIARRDRNRRRQRRQVRGEMLDLQYAAASVDYSNTVGSDLVIVTAGARQIPRESRLNLLQRNLALLSKVISPLAEKSPESILMIVSNPVDVLTYVAWKLFGFSSNRVIGSGTNLDSSRFRLSVRTASGGGVFLEVERRRYVGDGTVEAGVAGGGFCRRRRGNLPCRRLPTMRSSHLLRLPFLAVASVIVVLHTFSSSHASKPATQLNPEIIGPLGQHLFDAAKSPDFFNWMVNIRRKIHQHPELGFQEYKTSELIRSELDSLGVEYTWPVAETGVVATIGSGEQPFFALRADMDALPIQELVDWEHRSKIAGKMHACGHDSHVAMLLGAAKLLQAKRHELKGTVKLIFQPGEEGFSGAYHMLKHSALDGVKAAFAIHVLPMYPVGFVASRPGPVLAGSGLFTATIKGAGGHAASPHLAKDPILAASMAVVALQQIVVTIGQIVGGQADNVIPESVKIGGTYRSLSAQGLLDTKARIKQVIEAQAAVHGCAAELDFKDETPLPYPVTKNDEGMYEHATTVAEIIFGKPKVQLLPVTMGSEDFSFFTQKMPSTMYVIGTRNKTHVVPEHIHSPYFVIDEEALKVGAVFHAAVAISYLDAHGDGFATIRDEL
;
A
#
# COMPACT_ATOMS: atom_id res chain seq x y z
N MET A 1 22.36 24.00 13.68
CA MET A 1 21.43 23.39 14.64
C MET A 1 21.59 24.10 15.97
N ALA A 2 20.67 25.00 16.30
CA ALA A 2 20.49 25.53 17.65
C ALA A 2 19.02 25.31 18.00
N VAL A 3 18.77 24.44 18.97
CA VAL A 3 17.47 24.23 19.61
C VAL A 3 17.51 25.01 20.91
N ALA A 4 16.56 25.92 21.13
CA ALA A 4 16.23 26.38 22.47
C ALA A 4 14.72 26.70 22.57
N GLN A 5 14.18 26.35 23.72
CA GLN A 5 12.78 26.08 24.02
C GLN A 5 12.26 27.11 25.04
N THR A 6 10.95 27.39 25.01
CA THR A 6 10.11 27.99 26.08
C THR A 6 10.18 29.51 26.30
N VAL A 7 9.02 30.19 26.17
CA VAL A 7 8.70 31.40 26.95
C VAL A 7 7.43 31.20 27.79
N LEU A 8 7.67 31.28 29.11
CA LEU A 8 6.84 31.38 30.31
C LEU A 8 5.36 30.92 30.37
N THR A 9 5.12 30.02 31.34
CA THR A 9 3.93 30.05 32.21
C THR A 9 4.30 30.82 33.48
N GLN A 10 3.56 31.87 33.87
CA GLN A 10 3.55 32.32 35.27
C GLN A 10 2.14 32.65 35.72
N ALA A 11 1.61 31.81 36.62
CA ALA A 11 0.62 32.22 37.59
C ALA A 11 1.26 33.18 38.59
N ILE A 12 0.51 34.21 38.95
CA ILE A 12 0.84 35.32 39.85
C ILE A 12 1.61 34.85 41.10
N ALA A 13 2.88 35.26 41.23
CA ALA A 13 3.58 35.33 42.50
C ALA A 13 4.03 36.78 42.72
N ARG A 14 3.09 37.64 43.14
CA ARG A 14 3.45 38.93 43.75
C ARG A 14 4.21 38.62 45.04
N ARG A 15 5.41 39.18 45.14
CA ARG A 15 6.21 39.33 46.37
C ARG A 15 5.29 39.62 47.56
N ASP A 16 5.39 38.79 48.61
CA ASP A 16 5.61 39.38 49.92
C ASP A 16 6.58 38.54 50.75
N ARG A 17 7.55 39.23 51.35
CA ARG A 17 8.62 38.67 52.15
C ARG A 17 8.07 38.52 53.56
N ASN A 18 7.93 37.29 54.06
CA ASN A 18 8.36 36.88 55.40
C ASN A 18 7.70 35.55 55.81
N ARG A 19 8.50 34.77 56.57
CA ARG A 19 8.16 33.56 57.35
C ARG A 19 8.26 32.21 56.64
N ARG A 20 9.40 31.58 56.94
CA ARG A 20 9.71 30.15 57.01
C ARG A 20 8.50 29.25 57.37
N ARG A 21 8.18 28.27 56.52
CA ARG A 21 8.08 26.82 56.84
C ARG A 21 7.55 26.04 55.61
N GLN A 22 8.09 24.84 55.42
CA GLN A 22 7.76 23.78 54.45
C GLN A 22 8.24 23.96 52.98
N ARG A 23 9.41 23.36 52.70
CA ARG A 23 9.91 23.03 51.36
C ARG A 23 9.44 21.63 50.97
N ARG A 24 8.47 21.50 50.07
CA ARG A 24 8.25 20.31 49.21
C ARG A 24 7.24 20.67 48.11
N GLN A 25 7.70 21.04 46.92
CA GLN A 25 6.98 20.82 45.66
C GLN A 25 7.89 21.07 44.44
N VAL A 26 7.97 20.01 43.61
CA VAL A 26 8.32 19.95 42.18
C VAL A 26 9.76 20.33 41.74
N ARG A 27 10.59 19.30 41.55
CA ARG A 27 11.68 19.27 40.54
C ARG A 27 11.26 18.27 39.46
N GLY A 28 11.09 18.71 38.22
CA GLY A 28 11.00 17.81 37.06
C GLY A 28 12.40 17.62 36.48
N GLU A 29 12.74 16.39 36.08
CA GLU A 29 13.97 16.09 35.35
C GLU A 29 13.87 16.56 33.90
N MET A 30 14.97 17.16 33.46
CA MET A 30 15.17 17.85 32.20
C MET A 30 16.03 16.92 31.32
N LEU A 31 15.44 16.31 30.29
CA LEU A 31 16.19 15.51 29.32
C LEU A 31 16.84 16.46 28.31
N ASP A 32 18.17 16.53 28.39
CA ASP A 32 19.13 17.11 27.46
C ASP A 32 18.76 18.46 26.83
N LEU A 33 18.87 19.52 27.63
CA LEU A 33 18.92 20.91 27.17
C LEU A 33 20.20 21.54 27.71
N GLN A 34 21.26 21.58 26.90
CA GLN A 34 22.44 22.40 27.22
C GLN A 34 22.16 23.92 27.11
N TYR A 35 20.97 24.35 26.65
CA TYR A 35 20.62 25.75 26.40
C TYR A 35 19.21 26.14 26.87
N ALA A 36 18.87 25.86 28.14
CA ALA A 36 17.64 26.36 28.74
C ALA A 36 17.89 27.65 29.54
N ALA A 37 17.32 28.77 29.08
CA ALA A 37 17.31 30.03 29.84
C ALA A 37 15.85 30.37 30.23
N ALA A 38 15.53 30.31 31.52
CA ALA A 38 14.26 30.81 32.03
C ALA A 38 14.33 32.35 32.11
N SER A 39 13.93 33.02 31.03
CA SER A 39 13.90 34.47 30.94
C SER A 39 12.51 34.97 30.54
N VAL A 40 12.09 36.11 31.08
CA VAL A 40 10.93 36.88 30.60
C VAL A 40 11.35 37.81 29.45
N ASP A 41 12.63 37.76 29.07
CA ASP A 41 13.19 38.52 27.96
C ASP A 41 13.07 37.73 26.66
N TYR A 42 12.30 38.31 25.72
CA TYR A 42 12.08 37.78 24.37
C TYR A 42 13.25 38.09 23.43
N SER A 43 14.32 38.77 23.90
CA SER A 43 15.56 38.95 23.14
C SER A 43 16.19 37.61 22.73
N ASN A 44 15.99 36.56 23.54
CA ASN A 44 16.51 35.21 23.29
C ASN A 44 15.78 34.48 22.14
N THR A 45 14.65 35.00 21.63
CA THR A 45 13.95 34.39 20.50
C THR A 45 14.41 34.94 19.15
N VAL A 46 15.16 36.05 19.14
CA VAL A 46 15.68 36.69 17.92
C VAL A 46 16.54 35.70 17.13
N GLY A 47 16.20 35.48 15.86
CA GLY A 47 16.90 34.53 14.97
C GLY A 47 16.43 33.08 15.07
N SER A 48 15.35 32.78 15.81
CA SER A 48 14.78 31.43 15.88
C SER A 48 14.00 31.07 14.60
N ASP A 49 14.24 29.87 14.06
CA ASP A 49 13.46 29.33 12.94
C ASP A 49 12.04 28.89 13.35
N LEU A 50 11.88 28.43 14.61
CA LEU A 50 10.63 27.93 15.18
C LEU A 50 10.47 28.38 16.63
N VAL A 51 9.31 28.92 16.98
CA VAL A 51 8.92 29.30 18.34
C VAL A 51 7.66 28.52 18.74
N ILE A 52 7.75 27.76 19.84
CA ILE A 52 6.64 26.94 20.35
C ILE A 52 6.01 27.62 21.58
N VAL A 53 4.72 27.91 21.49
CA VAL A 53 3.94 28.53 22.57
C VAL A 53 3.06 27.49 23.24
N THR A 54 3.42 27.14 24.48
CA THR A 54 2.67 26.19 25.34
C THR A 54 1.94 26.90 26.49
N ALA A 55 1.63 28.19 26.33
CA ALA A 55 1.03 29.01 27.37
C ALA A 55 -0.49 28.78 27.46
N GLY A 56 -0.95 28.19 28.57
CA GLY A 56 -2.37 27.96 28.84
C GLY A 56 -2.69 28.04 30.33
N ALA A 57 -3.86 28.57 30.64
CA ALA A 57 -4.42 28.59 31.98
C ALA A 57 -4.85 27.17 32.38
N ARG A 58 -4.63 26.84 33.65
CA ARG A 58 -5.15 25.60 34.24
C ARG A 58 -6.68 25.64 34.21
N GLN A 59 -7.27 24.56 33.70
CA GLN A 59 -8.73 24.39 33.67
C GLN A 59 -9.29 24.37 35.09
N ILE A 60 -10.29 25.22 35.35
CA ILE A 60 -10.98 25.26 36.63
C ILE A 60 -12.18 24.29 36.56
N PRO A 61 -12.43 23.45 37.57
CA PRO A 61 -13.60 22.57 37.58
C PRO A 61 -14.91 23.36 37.42
N ARG A 62 -15.81 22.90 36.55
CA ARG A 62 -17.09 23.55 36.19
C ARG A 62 -16.99 24.88 35.42
N GLU A 63 -15.80 25.27 34.98
CA GLU A 63 -15.61 26.42 34.09
C GLU A 63 -16.15 26.13 32.69
N SER A 64 -16.86 27.10 32.10
CA SER A 64 -17.30 27.00 30.71
C SER A 64 -16.11 27.05 29.75
N ARG A 65 -16.23 26.40 28.59
CA ARG A 65 -15.18 26.46 27.56
C ARG A 65 -14.89 27.89 27.10
N LEU A 66 -15.89 28.77 27.10
CA LEU A 66 -15.76 30.17 26.71
C LEU A 66 -14.90 30.97 27.70
N ASN A 67 -15.06 30.73 29.01
CA ASN A 67 -14.27 31.40 30.04
C ASN A 67 -12.80 30.95 30.01
N LEU A 68 -12.56 29.65 29.78
CA LEU A 68 -11.20 29.12 29.58
C LEU A 68 -10.54 29.74 28.34
N LEU A 69 -11.29 29.87 27.23
CA LEU A 69 -10.83 30.51 26.01
C LEU A 69 -10.44 31.98 26.26
N GLN A 70 -11.28 32.77 26.92
CA GLN A 70 -10.98 34.19 27.20
C GLN A 70 -9.71 34.35 28.04
N ARG A 71 -9.50 33.48 29.04
CA ARG A 71 -8.28 33.50 29.87
C ARG A 71 -7.04 33.11 29.07
N ASN A 72 -7.15 32.11 28.21
CA ASN A 72 -6.04 31.68 27.35
C ASN A 72 -5.71 32.73 26.30
N LEU A 73 -6.72 33.41 25.75
CA LEU A 73 -6.54 34.54 24.84
C LEU A 73 -5.76 35.66 25.50
N ALA A 74 -6.14 36.07 26.72
CA ALA A 74 -5.46 37.15 27.46
C ALA A 74 -4.01 36.81 27.82
N LEU A 75 -3.71 35.54 28.09
CA LEU A 75 -2.34 35.07 28.30
C LEU A 75 -1.54 35.05 27.00
N LEU A 76 -2.13 34.51 25.94
CA LEU A 76 -1.49 34.36 24.65
C LEU A 76 -1.15 35.70 24.00
N SER A 77 -2.04 36.70 24.11
CA SER A 77 -1.79 38.05 23.59
C SER A 77 -0.54 38.71 24.21
N LYS A 78 -0.22 38.40 25.47
CA LYS A 78 0.98 38.92 26.16
C LYS A 78 2.27 38.22 25.74
N VAL A 79 2.15 37.04 25.13
CA VAL A 79 3.29 36.24 24.66
C VAL A 79 3.53 36.49 23.18
N ILE A 80 2.49 36.51 22.36
CA ILE A 80 2.62 36.64 20.91
C ILE A 80 3.01 38.05 20.49
N SER A 81 2.51 39.10 21.17
CA SER A 81 2.83 40.49 20.80
C SER A 81 4.34 40.79 20.84
N PRO A 82 5.10 40.47 21.92
CA PRO A 82 6.55 40.59 21.92
C PRO A 82 7.26 39.68 20.89
N LEU A 83 6.73 38.49 20.63
CA LEU A 83 7.30 37.56 19.64
C LEU A 83 7.16 38.07 18.21
N ALA A 84 6.03 38.70 17.87
CA ALA A 84 5.81 39.32 16.58
C ALA A 84 6.80 40.48 16.34
N GLU A 85 7.17 41.21 17.39
CA GLU A 85 8.14 42.30 17.30
C GLU A 85 9.59 41.81 17.19
N LYS A 86 9.97 40.80 17.97
CA LYS A 86 11.37 40.34 18.08
C LYS A 86 11.72 39.20 17.12
N SER A 87 10.74 38.45 16.65
CA SER A 87 10.95 37.25 15.82
C SER A 87 9.88 37.08 14.75
N PRO A 88 9.63 38.11 13.90
CA PRO A 88 8.54 38.11 12.92
C PRO A 88 8.69 37.01 11.86
N GLU A 89 9.92 36.59 11.56
CA GLU A 89 10.22 35.58 10.53
C GLU A 89 10.13 34.12 11.03
N SER A 90 9.95 33.92 12.35
CA SER A 90 9.89 32.58 12.94
C SER A 90 8.58 31.86 12.56
N ILE A 91 8.64 30.52 12.47
CA ILE A 91 7.44 29.70 12.46
C ILE A 91 6.87 29.68 13.89
N LEU A 92 5.60 30.00 14.06
CA LEU A 92 4.92 30.03 15.35
C LEU A 92 4.02 28.81 15.51
N MET A 93 4.33 27.95 16.49
CA MET A 93 3.56 26.75 16.79
C MET A 93 2.77 26.91 18.10
N ILE A 94 1.44 26.94 18.00
CA ILE A 94 0.51 27.06 19.13
C ILE A 94 0.10 25.68 19.62
N VAL A 95 0.43 25.38 20.88
CA VAL A 95 0.13 24.10 21.55
C VAL A 95 -0.71 24.37 22.81
N SER A 96 -1.70 25.25 22.67
CA SER A 96 -2.58 25.70 23.76
C SER A 96 -4.05 25.51 23.39
N ASN A 97 -4.83 24.91 24.28
CA ASN A 97 -6.25 24.62 24.04
C ASN A 97 -7.14 25.87 24.27
N PRO A 98 -8.14 26.19 23.44
CA PRO A 98 -8.46 25.56 22.15
C PRO A 98 -7.53 25.99 21.03
N VAL A 99 -6.82 25.01 20.45
CA VAL A 99 -5.73 25.23 19.51
C VAL A 99 -6.20 25.97 18.27
N ASP A 100 -7.31 25.55 17.66
CA ASP A 100 -7.79 26.16 16.41
C ASP A 100 -8.09 27.65 16.56
N VAL A 101 -8.75 28.03 17.67
CA VAL A 101 -9.13 29.41 17.94
C VAL A 101 -7.91 30.26 18.28
N LEU A 102 -6.97 29.73 19.06
CA LEU A 102 -5.77 30.44 19.46
C LEU A 102 -4.77 30.58 18.29
N THR A 103 -4.68 29.59 17.41
CA THR A 103 -3.93 29.67 16.14
C THR A 103 -4.53 30.71 15.20
N TYR A 104 -5.87 30.74 15.06
CA TYR A 104 -6.54 31.75 14.26
C TYR A 104 -6.27 33.17 14.78
N VAL A 105 -6.32 33.36 16.10
CA VAL A 105 -6.00 34.63 16.75
C VAL A 105 -4.55 35.03 16.54
N ALA A 106 -3.61 34.09 16.68
CA ALA A 106 -2.18 34.32 16.46
C ALA A 106 -1.91 34.84 15.04
N TRP A 107 -2.57 34.24 14.04
CA TRP A 107 -2.50 34.67 12.65
C TRP A 107 -3.16 36.04 12.41
N LYS A 108 -4.40 36.23 12.88
CA LYS A 108 -5.19 37.41 12.52
C LYS A 108 -4.82 38.68 13.27
N LEU A 109 -4.41 38.58 14.53
CA LEU A 109 -4.24 39.75 15.40
C LEU A 109 -2.79 40.20 15.57
N PHE A 110 -1.81 39.36 15.24
CA PHE A 110 -0.41 39.63 15.54
C PHE A 110 0.53 39.63 14.33
N GLY A 111 -0.03 39.72 13.11
CA GLY A 111 0.73 40.09 11.91
C GLY A 111 1.65 39.02 11.32
N PHE A 112 1.69 37.80 11.87
CA PHE A 112 2.42 36.69 11.27
C PHE A 112 1.80 36.29 9.92
N SER A 113 2.63 35.89 8.97
CA SER A 113 2.15 35.36 7.70
C SER A 113 1.40 34.04 7.91
N SER A 114 0.33 33.81 7.15
CA SER A 114 -0.55 32.63 7.31
C SER A 114 0.17 31.30 7.15
N ASN A 115 1.25 31.26 6.37
CA ASN A 115 2.10 30.07 6.16
C ASN A 115 3.07 29.79 7.31
N ARG A 116 3.15 30.65 8.33
CA ARG A 116 4.08 30.51 9.46
C ARG A 116 3.39 30.27 10.79
N VAL A 117 2.06 30.29 10.88
CA VAL A 117 1.33 30.04 12.13
C VAL A 117 0.66 28.67 12.09
N ILE A 118 1.00 27.80 13.02
CA ILE A 118 0.57 26.39 13.04
C ILE A 118 -0.06 26.07 14.40
N GLY A 119 -1.23 25.43 14.39
CA GLY A 119 -1.83 24.84 15.59
C GLY A 119 -1.50 23.36 15.69
N SER A 120 -1.18 22.87 16.89
CA SER A 120 -1.08 21.43 17.16
C SER A 120 -1.66 21.10 18.53
N GLY A 121 -2.79 20.38 18.55
CA GLY A 121 -3.54 20.11 19.79
C GLY A 121 -3.91 18.65 20.04
N THR A 122 -4.00 17.84 18.98
CA THR A 122 -4.40 16.43 19.05
C THR A 122 -3.37 15.51 18.38
N ASN A 123 -3.41 14.21 18.69
CA ASN A 123 -2.63 13.19 17.97
C ASN A 123 -2.92 13.21 16.46
N LEU A 124 -4.14 13.61 16.07
CA LEU A 124 -4.56 13.72 14.67
C LEU A 124 -3.84 14.88 13.98
N ASP A 125 -3.75 16.05 14.64
CA ASP A 125 -3.06 17.23 14.10
C ASP A 125 -1.55 17.02 14.04
N SER A 126 -0.98 16.35 15.05
CA SER A 126 0.43 15.97 15.06
C SER A 126 0.75 14.97 13.95
N SER A 127 -0.16 14.05 13.64
CA SER A 127 0.00 13.08 12.54
C SER A 127 -0.12 13.74 11.18
N ARG A 128 -1.08 14.66 11.00
CA ARG A 128 -1.23 15.49 9.78
C ARG A 128 -0.01 16.38 9.55
N PHE A 129 0.49 17.03 10.60
CA PHE A 129 1.70 17.84 10.53
C PHE A 129 2.94 17.02 10.17
N ARG A 130 3.14 15.85 10.79
CA ARG A 130 4.21 14.90 10.42
C ARG A 130 4.12 14.47 8.97
N LEU A 131 2.90 14.22 8.47
CA LEU A 131 2.67 13.85 7.07
C LEU A 131 3.03 15.01 6.13
N SER A 132 2.54 16.23 6.40
CA SER A 132 2.85 17.41 5.58
C SER A 132 4.35 17.75 5.58
N VAL A 133 5.01 17.65 6.74
CA VAL A 133 6.47 17.85 6.84
C VAL A 133 7.21 16.77 6.06
N ARG A 134 6.81 15.50 6.16
CA ARG A 134 7.41 14.39 5.39
C ARG A 134 7.26 14.59 3.88
N THR A 135 6.09 15.04 3.42
CA THR A 135 5.82 15.30 2.00
C THR A 135 6.65 16.48 1.48
N ALA A 136 6.80 17.55 2.28
CA ALA A 136 7.56 18.73 1.89
C ALA A 136 9.09 18.55 1.96
N SER A 137 9.58 17.65 2.82
CA SER A 137 11.03 17.44 3.04
C SER A 137 11.64 16.29 2.22
N GLY A 138 10.85 15.59 1.39
CA GLY A 138 11.36 14.52 0.52
C GLY A 138 11.82 13.24 1.24
N GLY A 139 11.68 13.15 2.57
CA GLY A 139 11.94 11.93 3.35
C GLY A 139 12.43 12.16 4.78
N GLY A 140 11.96 11.30 5.70
CA GLY A 140 12.65 10.90 6.94
C GLY A 140 12.93 11.94 8.04
N VAL A 141 11.90 12.51 8.69
CA VAL A 141 12.07 13.19 10.00
C VAL A 141 11.12 12.58 11.03
N PHE A 142 11.67 12.03 12.13
CA PHE A 142 10.92 11.54 13.29
C PHE A 142 10.90 12.62 14.37
N LEU A 143 9.70 13.06 14.75
CA LEU A 143 9.46 13.98 15.88
C LEU A 143 8.61 13.25 16.92
N GLU A 144 9.23 12.78 17.99
CA GLU A 144 8.55 12.12 19.11
C GLU A 144 8.13 13.16 20.16
N VAL A 145 6.84 13.19 20.52
CA VAL A 145 6.31 14.06 21.59
C VAL A 145 5.55 13.15 22.56
N GLU A 146 6.20 12.78 23.65
CA GLU A 146 5.62 11.93 24.71
C GLU A 146 4.70 12.77 25.63
N ARG A 147 3.50 12.26 25.94
CA ARG A 147 2.58 12.87 26.91
C ARG A 147 2.56 12.04 28.19
N ARG A 148 3.31 12.43 29.23
CA ARG A 148 3.24 11.76 30.54
C ARG A 148 2.17 12.39 31.44
N ARG A 149 1.27 11.57 31.99
CA ARG A 149 0.40 11.91 33.13
C ARG A 149 1.09 11.46 34.41
N TYR A 150 1.32 12.38 35.35
CA TYR A 150 1.71 12.04 36.72
C TYR A 150 0.48 12.05 37.62
N VAL A 151 0.21 10.91 38.25
CA VAL A 151 -0.62 10.83 39.47
C VAL A 151 0.37 10.83 40.64
N GLY A 152 0.22 11.78 41.55
CA GLY A 152 1.15 11.97 42.65
C GLY A 152 1.01 10.86 43.69
N ASP A 153 1.97 9.95 43.72
CA ASP A 153 2.66 9.59 44.96
C ASP A 153 4.07 9.08 44.62
N GLY A 154 5.05 9.48 45.42
CA GLY A 154 6.46 9.50 45.03
C GLY A 154 7.17 8.15 45.18
N THR A 155 7.37 7.45 44.06
CA THR A 155 8.47 6.49 43.85
C THR A 155 8.84 6.46 42.36
N VAL A 156 10.12 6.72 42.04
CA VAL A 156 10.73 6.51 40.72
C VAL A 156 11.75 5.38 40.89
N GLU A 157 11.49 4.23 40.27
CA GLU A 157 12.51 3.21 40.00
C GLU A 157 12.80 3.20 38.49
N ALA A 158 14.08 3.37 38.15
CA ALA A 158 14.61 3.06 36.83
C ALA A 158 15.26 1.68 36.90
N GLY A 159 14.90 0.77 36.00
CA GLY A 159 15.53 -0.55 35.91
C GLY A 159 15.15 -1.30 34.64
N VAL A 160 16.14 -1.56 33.78
CA VAL A 160 16.08 -2.57 32.72
C VAL A 160 16.52 -3.92 33.31
N ALA A 161 15.66 -4.92 33.08
CA ALA A 161 15.86 -6.38 32.97
C ALA A 161 16.39 -7.23 34.15
N GLY A 162 15.57 -8.23 34.51
CA GLY A 162 16.03 -9.56 34.94
C GLY A 162 15.77 -9.93 36.40
N GLY A 163 15.09 -11.06 36.61
CA GLY A 163 15.19 -11.84 37.86
C GLY A 163 13.88 -12.07 38.60
N GLY A 164 13.36 -13.30 38.49
CA GLY A 164 12.19 -13.76 39.23
C GLY A 164 12.39 -13.82 40.74
N PHE A 165 11.26 -13.88 41.46
CA PHE A 165 11.23 -14.18 42.88
C PHE A 165 10.72 -15.60 43.11
N CYS A 166 11.66 -16.50 43.41
CA CYS A 166 11.40 -17.79 44.04
C CYS A 166 11.37 -17.59 45.57
N ARG A 167 10.36 -18.19 46.22
CA ARG A 167 10.17 -18.20 47.68
C ARG A 167 11.40 -18.79 48.40
N ARG A 168 11.78 -18.20 49.54
CA ARG A 168 12.56 -18.92 50.57
C ARG A 168 11.69 -19.28 51.78
N ARG A 169 11.62 -20.58 52.08
CA ARG A 169 11.52 -21.11 53.44
C ARG A 169 12.91 -21.62 53.87
N ARG A 170 13.30 -21.26 55.10
CA ARG A 170 14.28 -21.82 56.07
C ARG A 170 15.51 -22.61 55.58
N GLY A 171 16.69 -22.23 56.09
CA GLY A 171 17.90 -23.07 56.15
C GLY A 171 19.17 -22.27 56.46
N ASN A 172 19.98 -22.77 57.41
CA ASN A 172 21.08 -22.11 58.13
C ASN A 172 22.45 -22.04 57.38
N LEU A 173 23.36 -21.20 57.91
CA LEU A 173 24.86 -21.24 57.88
C LEU A 173 25.64 -20.44 56.78
N PRO A 174 26.89 -19.97 57.06
CA PRO A 174 27.20 -18.54 57.10
C PRO A 174 28.29 -18.01 56.14
N CYS A 175 28.39 -16.68 56.09
CA CYS A 175 29.35 -15.85 55.37
C CYS A 175 30.84 -16.21 55.50
N ARG A 176 31.58 -16.04 54.39
CA ARG A 176 33.01 -15.69 54.37
C ARG A 176 33.27 -14.52 53.40
N ARG A 177 34.27 -13.72 53.77
CA ARG A 177 34.65 -12.39 53.24
C ARG A 177 36.00 -12.50 52.49
N LEU A 178 36.28 -11.47 51.65
CA LEU A 178 37.56 -10.99 51.07
C LEU A 178 37.94 -11.46 49.64
N PRO A 179 38.79 -10.72 48.89
CA PRO A 179 39.00 -9.26 48.85
C PRO A 179 39.12 -8.66 47.42
N THR A 180 39.14 -7.32 47.36
CA THR A 180 39.42 -6.44 46.22
C THR A 180 40.88 -6.41 45.79
N MET A 181 41.16 -6.22 44.50
CA MET A 181 42.49 -5.87 43.98
C MET A 181 42.41 -4.70 42.98
N ARG A 182 43.29 -3.70 43.18
CA ARG A 182 43.56 -2.57 42.28
C ARG A 182 44.71 -2.94 41.32
N SER A 183 44.73 -2.36 40.12
CA SER A 183 45.98 -1.90 39.49
C SER A 183 45.73 -0.85 38.40
N SER A 184 46.44 0.26 38.54
CA SER A 184 46.71 1.33 37.57
C SER A 184 47.69 0.90 36.48
N HIS A 185 47.68 1.53 35.30
CA HIS A 185 48.89 2.13 34.68
C HIS A 185 48.53 3.09 33.52
N LEU A 186 49.24 4.22 33.52
CA LEU A 186 49.28 5.31 32.53
C LEU A 186 50.45 5.08 31.57
N LEU A 187 50.31 5.46 30.30
CA LEU A 187 51.42 5.94 29.46
C LEU A 187 50.92 6.99 28.45
N ARG A 188 51.79 7.98 28.20
CA ARG A 188 51.58 9.26 27.48
C ARG A 188 52.46 9.34 26.22
N LEU A 189 52.10 10.28 25.33
CA LEU A 189 52.87 11.00 24.26
C LEU A 189 52.77 10.48 22.80
N PRO A 190 53.04 11.29 21.74
CA PRO A 190 52.29 12.48 21.27
C PRO A 190 52.10 12.55 19.71
N PHE A 191 51.49 13.66 19.24
CA PHE A 191 51.26 14.16 17.86
C PHE A 191 52.28 13.80 16.75
N LEU A 192 51.78 13.46 15.54
CA LEU A 192 51.78 14.27 14.28
C LEU A 192 51.67 13.37 13.02
N ALA A 193 50.65 13.57 12.19
CA ALA A 193 50.74 13.47 10.73
C ALA A 193 49.48 14.06 10.07
N VAL A 194 49.66 15.18 9.38
CA VAL A 194 48.72 15.75 8.42
C VAL A 194 48.73 14.85 7.18
N ALA A 195 47.57 14.36 6.76
CA ALA A 195 47.39 13.80 5.42
C ALA A 195 46.05 14.30 4.87
N SER A 196 46.16 15.19 3.90
CA SER A 196 45.09 15.71 3.06
C SER A 196 44.37 14.56 2.37
N VAL A 197 43.10 14.32 2.71
CA VAL A 197 42.25 13.41 1.93
C VAL A 197 41.68 14.19 0.75
N ILE A 198 42.29 13.97 -0.42
CA ILE A 198 41.74 14.30 -1.72
C ILE A 198 40.50 13.41 -1.92
N VAL A 199 39.32 14.02 -1.94
CA VAL A 199 38.10 13.34 -2.39
C VAL A 199 38.17 13.23 -3.92
N VAL A 200 38.62 12.08 -4.41
CA VAL A 200 38.43 11.70 -5.81
C VAL A 200 36.96 11.37 -5.98
N LEU A 201 36.19 12.31 -6.52
CA LEU A 201 34.86 12.06 -7.08
C LEU A 201 35.03 11.03 -8.21
N HIS A 202 34.78 9.75 -7.91
CA HIS A 202 34.40 8.81 -8.96
C HIS A 202 33.03 9.24 -9.44
N THR A 203 32.98 9.96 -10.55
CA THR A 203 31.78 10.00 -11.38
C THR A 203 31.57 8.57 -11.89
N PHE A 204 30.79 7.79 -11.14
CA PHE A 204 30.11 6.64 -11.72
C PHE A 204 29.16 7.20 -12.77
N SER A 205 29.68 7.35 -13.99
CA SER A 205 28.86 7.34 -15.19
C SER A 205 28.30 5.93 -15.24
N SER A 206 27.14 5.72 -14.62
CA SER A 206 26.32 4.56 -14.88
C SER A 206 25.86 4.68 -16.32
N SER A 207 26.69 4.23 -17.25
CA SER A 207 26.26 3.80 -18.57
C SER A 207 25.36 2.58 -18.36
N HIS A 208 24.09 2.82 -18.00
CA HIS A 208 23.04 1.92 -18.42
C HIS A 208 23.02 2.05 -19.93
N ALA A 209 23.81 1.21 -20.59
CA ALA A 209 23.55 0.88 -21.97
C ALA A 209 22.18 0.19 -21.93
N SER A 210 21.12 0.98 -22.10
CA SER A 210 19.86 0.44 -22.58
C SER A 210 20.23 -0.33 -23.84
N LYS A 211 19.91 -1.63 -23.85
CA LYS A 211 19.91 -2.37 -25.11
C LYS A 211 19.10 -1.53 -26.10
N PRO A 212 19.56 -1.35 -27.34
CA PRO A 212 18.79 -0.58 -28.30
C PRO A 212 17.40 -1.21 -28.37
N ALA A 213 16.38 -0.43 -27.99
CA ALA A 213 15.00 -0.81 -28.20
C ALA A 213 14.90 -1.27 -29.66
N THR A 214 14.37 -2.47 -29.89
CA THR A 214 14.09 -2.95 -31.24
C THR A 214 13.31 -1.85 -31.92
N GLN A 215 13.91 -1.20 -32.93
CA GLN A 215 13.27 -0.11 -33.63
C GLN A 215 12.06 -0.69 -34.37
N LEU A 216 10.90 -0.61 -33.73
CA LEU A 216 9.63 -0.93 -34.35
C LEU A 216 9.45 0.00 -35.52
N ASN A 217 9.31 -0.54 -36.73
CA ASN A 217 9.12 0.26 -37.92
C ASN A 217 7.68 0.80 -37.92
N PRO A 218 7.45 2.11 -37.73
CA PRO A 218 6.11 2.69 -37.69
C PRO A 218 5.37 2.52 -39.03
N GLU A 219 6.10 2.41 -40.14
CA GLU A 219 5.55 2.17 -41.48
C GLU A 219 4.95 0.78 -41.64
N ILE A 220 5.27 -0.17 -40.76
CA ILE A 220 4.69 -1.53 -40.76
C ILE A 220 3.56 -1.61 -39.73
N ILE A 221 3.79 -1.12 -38.51
CA ILE A 221 2.83 -1.24 -37.41
C ILE A 221 1.61 -0.35 -37.61
N GLY A 222 1.76 0.83 -38.23
CA GLY A 222 0.63 1.72 -38.53
C GLY A 222 -0.40 1.07 -39.46
N PRO A 223 -0.02 0.65 -40.68
CA PRO A 223 -0.90 -0.07 -41.58
C PRO A 223 -1.45 -1.38 -40.99
N LEU A 224 -0.63 -2.13 -40.24
CA LEU A 224 -1.09 -3.32 -39.52
C LEU A 224 -2.23 -2.98 -38.56
N GLY A 225 -2.05 -1.96 -37.70
CA GLY A 225 -3.07 -1.51 -36.77
C GLY A 225 -4.37 -1.10 -37.46
N GLN A 226 -4.26 -0.38 -38.58
CA GLN A 226 -5.41 0.02 -39.38
C GLN A 226 -6.16 -1.21 -39.95
N HIS A 227 -5.45 -2.17 -40.55
CA HIS A 227 -6.05 -3.39 -41.07
C HIS A 227 -6.73 -4.24 -39.97
N LEU A 228 -6.08 -4.38 -38.81
CA LEU A 228 -6.67 -5.09 -37.66
C LEU A 228 -7.94 -4.39 -37.18
N PHE A 229 -7.92 -3.05 -37.13
CA PHE A 229 -9.11 -2.26 -36.78
C PHE A 229 -10.24 -2.41 -37.78
N ASP A 230 -9.95 -2.39 -39.07
CA ASP A 230 -10.99 -2.51 -40.10
C ASP A 230 -11.64 -3.89 -40.07
N ALA A 231 -10.86 -4.95 -39.80
CA ALA A 231 -11.40 -6.28 -39.54
C ALA A 231 -12.30 -6.31 -38.28
N ALA A 232 -11.81 -5.76 -37.16
CA ALA A 232 -12.53 -5.73 -35.88
C ALA A 232 -13.78 -4.84 -35.89
N LYS A 233 -13.84 -3.85 -36.79
CA LYS A 233 -15.01 -2.98 -37.01
C LYS A 233 -16.09 -3.61 -37.87
N SER A 234 -15.79 -4.69 -38.61
CA SER A 234 -16.82 -5.32 -39.43
C SER A 234 -18.01 -5.72 -38.53
N PRO A 235 -19.27 -5.40 -38.93
CA PRO A 235 -20.43 -5.62 -38.07
C PRO A 235 -20.53 -7.06 -37.58
N ASP A 236 -20.25 -8.03 -38.43
CA ASP A 236 -20.33 -9.46 -38.10
C ASP A 236 -19.29 -9.85 -37.04
N PHE A 237 -18.04 -9.34 -37.16
CA PHE A 237 -17.01 -9.59 -36.16
C PHE A 237 -17.39 -8.92 -34.83
N PHE A 238 -17.70 -7.62 -34.85
CA PHE A 238 -18.01 -6.89 -33.64
C PHE A 238 -19.21 -7.49 -32.89
N ASN A 239 -20.29 -7.80 -33.60
CA ASN A 239 -21.47 -8.43 -33.03
C ASN A 239 -21.17 -9.83 -32.49
N TRP A 240 -20.27 -10.59 -33.12
CA TRP A 240 -19.82 -11.87 -32.60
C TRP A 240 -19.09 -11.73 -31.24
N MET A 241 -18.17 -10.78 -31.10
CA MET A 241 -17.51 -10.50 -29.80
C MET A 241 -18.52 -10.05 -28.73
N VAL A 242 -19.44 -9.15 -29.09
CA VAL A 242 -20.51 -8.69 -28.20
C VAL A 242 -21.37 -9.86 -27.74
N ASN A 243 -21.76 -10.75 -28.65
CA ASN A 243 -22.57 -11.93 -28.33
C ASN A 243 -21.84 -12.89 -27.39
N ILE A 244 -20.54 -13.13 -27.59
CA ILE A 244 -19.72 -13.94 -26.66
C ILE A 244 -19.72 -13.29 -25.27
N ARG A 245 -19.35 -12.00 -25.19
CA ARG A 245 -19.30 -11.26 -23.93
C ARG A 245 -20.63 -11.35 -23.18
N ARG A 246 -21.75 -11.10 -23.87
CA ARG A 246 -23.09 -11.15 -23.28
C ARG A 246 -23.51 -12.55 -22.86
N LYS A 247 -23.15 -13.61 -23.60
CA LYS A 247 -23.42 -15.00 -23.21
C LYS A 247 -22.72 -15.35 -21.89
N ILE A 248 -21.46 -14.94 -21.74
CA ILE A 248 -20.67 -15.13 -20.52
C ILE A 248 -21.26 -14.28 -19.39
N HIS A 249 -21.56 -13.00 -19.64
CA HIS A 249 -22.17 -12.10 -18.65
C HIS A 249 -23.51 -12.63 -18.09
N GLN A 250 -24.34 -13.23 -18.94
CA GLN A 250 -25.61 -13.83 -18.53
C GLN A 250 -25.45 -15.11 -17.68
N HIS A 251 -24.32 -15.80 -17.74
CA HIS A 251 -24.08 -17.06 -17.03
C HIS A 251 -22.75 -17.03 -16.27
N PRO A 252 -22.58 -16.10 -15.31
CA PRO A 252 -21.33 -15.95 -14.59
C PRO A 252 -21.04 -17.18 -13.71
N GLU A 253 -19.79 -17.63 -13.75
CA GLU A 253 -19.27 -18.77 -12.98
C GLU A 253 -18.09 -18.32 -12.10
N LEU A 254 -17.96 -18.89 -10.90
CA LEU A 254 -16.91 -18.49 -9.95
C LEU A 254 -15.59 -19.20 -10.27
N GLY A 255 -14.51 -18.77 -9.61
CA GLY A 255 -13.20 -19.41 -9.70
C GLY A 255 -13.24 -20.95 -9.60
N PHE A 256 -12.63 -21.61 -10.59
CA PHE A 256 -12.60 -23.07 -10.79
C PHE A 256 -13.97 -23.75 -10.99
N GLN A 257 -15.02 -22.97 -11.26
CA GLN A 257 -16.37 -23.44 -11.58
C GLN A 257 -16.82 -23.02 -12.99
N GLU A 258 -15.91 -22.46 -13.79
CA GLU A 258 -16.14 -21.86 -15.11
C GLU A 258 -16.33 -22.88 -16.23
N TYR A 259 -17.08 -23.95 -15.98
CA TYR A 259 -17.26 -25.06 -16.91
C TYR A 259 -17.98 -24.63 -18.20
N LYS A 260 -19.03 -23.80 -18.11
CA LYS A 260 -19.77 -23.30 -19.27
C LYS A 260 -19.00 -22.22 -20.02
N THR A 261 -18.31 -21.33 -19.30
CA THR A 261 -17.42 -20.34 -19.94
C THR A 261 -16.29 -21.04 -20.69
N SER A 262 -15.66 -22.05 -20.08
CA SER A 262 -14.62 -22.88 -20.70
C SER A 262 -15.14 -23.67 -21.91
N GLU A 263 -16.34 -24.23 -21.84
CA GLU A 263 -17.01 -24.88 -22.98
C GLU A 263 -17.26 -23.90 -24.13
N LEU A 264 -17.78 -22.70 -23.85
CA LEU A 264 -18.00 -21.68 -24.86
C LEU A 264 -16.68 -21.29 -25.55
N ILE A 265 -15.62 -21.03 -24.78
CA ILE A 265 -14.30 -20.68 -25.33
C ILE A 265 -13.80 -21.78 -26.27
N ARG A 266 -13.86 -23.05 -25.85
CA ARG A 266 -13.44 -24.19 -26.67
C ARG A 266 -14.25 -24.30 -27.95
N SER A 267 -15.58 -24.15 -27.86
CA SER A 267 -16.46 -24.16 -29.03
C SER A 267 -16.13 -23.03 -30.02
N GLU A 268 -15.81 -21.83 -29.54
CA GLU A 268 -15.41 -20.71 -30.40
C GLU A 268 -14.03 -20.97 -31.03
N LEU A 269 -13.07 -21.53 -30.27
CA LEU A 269 -11.75 -21.93 -30.81
C LEU A 269 -11.86 -23.04 -31.87
N ASP A 270 -12.69 -24.04 -31.63
CA ASP A 270 -12.99 -25.12 -32.60
C ASP A 270 -13.55 -24.52 -33.90
N SER A 271 -14.48 -23.55 -33.80
CA SER A 271 -15.06 -22.87 -34.96
C SER A 271 -14.04 -22.04 -35.76
N LEU A 272 -13.00 -21.55 -35.10
CA LEU A 272 -11.89 -20.81 -35.70
C LEU A 272 -10.79 -21.75 -36.25
N GLY A 273 -10.87 -23.05 -35.96
CA GLY A 273 -9.82 -24.03 -36.27
C GLY A 273 -8.52 -23.75 -35.51
N VAL A 274 -8.62 -23.35 -34.25
CA VAL A 274 -7.48 -23.08 -33.36
C VAL A 274 -7.31 -24.24 -32.38
N GLU A 275 -6.13 -24.85 -32.38
CA GLU A 275 -5.81 -25.96 -31.45
C GLU A 275 -5.63 -25.45 -30.01
N TYR A 276 -6.04 -26.26 -29.03
CA TYR A 276 -5.91 -25.91 -27.61
C TYR A 276 -5.65 -27.12 -26.72
N THR A 277 -5.12 -26.83 -25.53
CA THR A 277 -4.98 -27.78 -24.41
C THR A 277 -6.06 -27.49 -23.36
N TRP A 278 -6.78 -28.52 -22.94
CA TRP A 278 -7.75 -28.51 -21.85
C TRP A 278 -7.85 -29.92 -21.23
N PRO A 279 -8.04 -30.05 -19.91
CA PRO A 279 -8.07 -28.98 -18.91
C PRO A 279 -6.68 -28.46 -18.54
N VAL A 280 -6.57 -27.17 -18.22
CA VAL A 280 -5.40 -26.55 -17.58
C VAL A 280 -5.87 -25.80 -16.34
N ALA A 281 -5.34 -26.12 -15.15
CA ALA A 281 -5.84 -25.57 -13.89
C ALA A 281 -7.36 -25.70 -13.73
N GLU A 282 -7.86 -26.94 -13.80
CA GLU A 282 -9.28 -27.30 -13.81
C GLU A 282 -10.03 -26.85 -15.07
N THR A 283 -10.47 -25.60 -15.14
CA THR A 283 -11.35 -25.08 -16.21
C THR A 283 -10.61 -24.26 -17.26
N GLY A 284 -9.34 -23.94 -17.04
CA GLY A 284 -8.53 -23.12 -17.95
C GLY A 284 -8.22 -23.79 -19.29
N VAL A 285 -7.98 -22.93 -20.29
CA VAL A 285 -7.71 -23.32 -21.68
C VAL A 285 -6.45 -22.60 -22.16
N VAL A 286 -5.55 -23.32 -22.83
CA VAL A 286 -4.38 -22.73 -23.50
C VAL A 286 -4.45 -23.04 -24.98
N ALA A 287 -4.76 -22.03 -25.80
CA ALA A 287 -4.84 -22.17 -27.25
C ALA A 287 -3.52 -21.78 -27.94
N THR A 288 -3.28 -22.28 -29.15
CA THR A 288 -2.02 -22.11 -29.89
C THR A 288 -2.30 -21.63 -31.31
N ILE A 289 -1.67 -20.53 -31.73
CA ILE A 289 -1.77 -19.96 -33.09
C ILE A 289 -0.37 -19.63 -33.62
N GLY A 290 -0.06 -20.01 -34.86
CA GLY A 290 1.21 -19.70 -35.52
C GLY A 290 1.91 -20.95 -36.03
N SER A 291 3.25 -20.93 -36.05
CA SER A 291 4.05 -22.04 -36.60
C SER A 291 4.04 -23.31 -35.74
N GLY A 292 3.70 -23.20 -34.45
CA GLY A 292 3.93 -24.26 -33.46
C GLY A 292 5.37 -24.28 -32.94
N GLU A 293 6.25 -23.44 -33.47
CA GLU A 293 7.66 -23.33 -33.12
C GLU A 293 7.96 -22.05 -32.33
N GLN A 294 9.13 -22.04 -31.67
CA GLN A 294 9.65 -20.88 -30.94
C GLN A 294 9.89 -19.68 -31.89
N PRO A 295 9.86 -18.44 -31.40
CA PRO A 295 9.58 -18.05 -30.01
C PRO A 295 8.10 -18.15 -29.65
N PHE A 296 7.83 -18.41 -28.36
CA PHE A 296 6.47 -18.46 -27.80
C PHE A 296 6.14 -17.17 -27.05
N PHE A 297 5.02 -16.54 -27.40
CA PHE A 297 4.52 -15.31 -26.76
C PHE A 297 3.10 -15.52 -26.21
N ALA A 298 2.83 -15.11 -24.98
CA ALA A 298 1.53 -15.34 -24.33
C ALA A 298 0.65 -14.10 -24.30
N LEU A 299 -0.65 -14.31 -24.55
CA LEU A 299 -1.71 -13.34 -24.32
C LEU A 299 -2.67 -13.92 -23.27
N ARG A 300 -3.02 -13.16 -22.22
CA ARG A 300 -3.85 -13.66 -21.11
C ARG A 300 -5.16 -12.90 -20.97
N ALA A 301 -6.23 -13.67 -20.71
CA ALA A 301 -7.52 -13.21 -20.20
C ALA A 301 -7.94 -14.13 -19.04
N ASP A 302 -8.43 -13.54 -17.95
CA ASP A 302 -9.16 -14.22 -16.87
C ASP A 302 -10.62 -14.48 -17.26
N MET A 303 -11.29 -15.40 -16.56
CA MET A 303 -12.62 -15.90 -16.94
C MET A 303 -13.65 -15.92 -15.82
N ASP A 304 -13.24 -15.82 -14.56
CA ASP A 304 -14.13 -15.98 -13.42
C ASP A 304 -14.97 -14.73 -13.12
N ALA A 305 -16.10 -14.96 -12.46
CA ALA A 305 -17.00 -13.94 -11.96
C ALA A 305 -16.90 -13.79 -10.43
N LEU A 306 -17.58 -12.79 -9.91
CA LEU A 306 -17.65 -12.49 -8.48
C LEU A 306 -18.97 -12.96 -7.84
N PRO A 307 -18.97 -13.30 -6.54
CA PRO A 307 -20.18 -13.60 -5.77
C PRO A 307 -20.94 -12.32 -5.39
N ILE A 308 -21.34 -11.54 -6.40
CA ILE A 308 -22.07 -10.27 -6.28
C ILE A 308 -23.42 -10.40 -6.98
N GLN A 309 -24.47 -9.93 -6.32
CA GLN A 309 -25.77 -9.77 -6.97
C GLN A 309 -25.74 -8.57 -7.92
N GLU A 310 -25.93 -8.82 -9.20
CA GLU A 310 -26.09 -7.75 -10.20
C GLU A 310 -27.39 -6.97 -9.96
N LEU A 311 -27.29 -5.64 -10.01
CA LEU A 311 -28.41 -4.71 -9.84
C LEU A 311 -28.64 -3.83 -11.07
N VAL A 312 -27.89 -4.05 -12.16
CA VAL A 312 -28.16 -3.42 -13.46
C VAL A 312 -29.44 -4.00 -14.06
N ASP A 313 -30.35 -3.12 -14.47
CA ASP A 313 -31.60 -3.53 -15.15
C ASP A 313 -31.47 -3.36 -16.66
N TRP A 314 -31.20 -4.48 -17.36
CA TRP A 314 -30.95 -4.54 -18.79
C TRP A 314 -31.08 -5.98 -19.33
N GLU A 315 -31.16 -6.11 -20.66
CA GLU A 315 -31.47 -7.37 -21.35
C GLU A 315 -30.49 -8.52 -21.09
N HIS A 316 -29.23 -8.19 -20.80
CA HIS A 316 -28.16 -9.17 -20.67
C HIS A 316 -27.52 -9.25 -19.29
N ARG A 317 -28.27 -8.84 -18.26
CA ARG A 317 -27.91 -9.12 -16.86
C ARG A 317 -27.72 -10.61 -16.62
N SER A 318 -26.93 -10.92 -15.60
CA SER A 318 -26.77 -12.25 -15.02
C SER A 318 -28.12 -12.92 -14.78
N LYS A 319 -28.24 -14.14 -15.27
CA LYS A 319 -29.37 -15.05 -15.02
C LYS A 319 -29.11 -15.92 -13.77
N ILE A 320 -27.95 -15.78 -13.14
CA ILE A 320 -27.53 -16.57 -11.98
C ILE A 320 -27.52 -15.66 -10.75
N ALA A 321 -28.49 -15.84 -9.86
CA ALA A 321 -28.61 -15.04 -8.64
C ALA A 321 -27.33 -15.09 -7.80
N GLY A 322 -26.91 -13.94 -7.28
CA GLY A 322 -25.71 -13.79 -6.46
C GLY A 322 -24.37 -13.91 -7.19
N LYS A 323 -24.35 -13.96 -8.53
CA LYS A 323 -23.13 -13.97 -9.34
C LYS A 323 -23.17 -12.90 -10.43
N MET A 324 -22.05 -12.22 -10.65
CA MET A 324 -21.92 -11.13 -11.64
C MET A 324 -20.48 -11.01 -12.14
N HIS A 325 -20.29 -10.76 -13.44
CA HIS A 325 -19.02 -10.28 -13.97
C HIS A 325 -18.83 -8.78 -13.69
N ALA A 326 -18.52 -8.46 -12.43
CA ALA A 326 -18.35 -7.09 -11.96
C ALA A 326 -16.91 -6.54 -12.11
N CYS A 327 -15.98 -7.33 -12.66
CA CYS A 327 -14.60 -6.93 -12.94
C CYS A 327 -14.27 -6.90 -14.46
N GLY A 328 -15.21 -7.34 -15.31
CA GLY A 328 -15.08 -7.30 -16.78
C GLY A 328 -14.40 -8.51 -17.42
N HIS A 329 -14.24 -9.63 -16.70
CA HIS A 329 -13.59 -10.84 -17.21
C HIS A 329 -14.34 -11.47 -18.41
N ASP A 330 -15.66 -11.32 -18.46
CA ASP A 330 -16.48 -11.61 -19.64
C ASP A 330 -15.98 -10.90 -20.92
N SER A 331 -15.52 -9.67 -20.74
CA SER A 331 -15.02 -8.80 -21.80
C SER A 331 -13.56 -9.14 -22.13
N HIS A 332 -12.75 -9.51 -21.13
CA HIS A 332 -11.38 -9.98 -21.34
C HIS A 332 -11.36 -11.23 -22.23
N VAL A 333 -12.22 -12.22 -21.93
CA VAL A 333 -12.40 -13.42 -22.77
C VAL A 333 -12.81 -13.05 -24.19
N ALA A 334 -13.82 -12.21 -24.35
CA ALA A 334 -14.31 -11.82 -25.67
C ALA A 334 -13.24 -11.08 -26.50
N MET A 335 -12.45 -10.21 -25.87
CA MET A 335 -11.33 -9.52 -26.52
C MET A 335 -10.22 -10.49 -26.92
N LEU A 336 -9.89 -11.47 -26.08
CA LEU A 336 -8.86 -12.45 -26.40
C LEU A 336 -9.30 -13.42 -27.52
N LEU A 337 -10.58 -13.83 -27.55
CA LEU A 337 -11.15 -14.56 -28.69
C LEU A 337 -11.17 -13.70 -29.96
N GLY A 338 -11.43 -12.40 -29.84
CA GLY A 338 -11.26 -11.44 -30.94
C GLY A 338 -9.82 -11.41 -31.46
N ALA A 339 -8.84 -11.31 -30.56
CA ALA A 339 -7.43 -11.38 -30.93
C ALA A 339 -7.09 -12.73 -31.59
N ALA A 340 -7.63 -13.85 -31.08
CA ALA A 340 -7.47 -15.17 -31.67
C ALA A 340 -7.92 -15.19 -33.13
N LYS A 341 -9.10 -14.65 -33.43
CA LYS A 341 -9.64 -14.57 -34.80
C LYS A 341 -8.76 -13.72 -35.72
N LEU A 342 -8.25 -12.58 -35.24
CA LEU A 342 -7.33 -11.72 -36.00
C LEU A 342 -5.99 -12.42 -36.29
N LEU A 343 -5.42 -13.07 -35.27
CA LEU A 343 -4.14 -13.79 -35.39
C LEU A 343 -4.28 -15.02 -36.29
N GLN A 344 -5.39 -15.77 -36.17
CA GLN A 344 -5.65 -16.97 -36.95
C GLN A 344 -5.78 -16.68 -38.45
N ALA A 345 -6.35 -15.52 -38.81
CA ALA A 345 -6.40 -15.04 -40.19
C ALA A 345 -5.00 -14.77 -40.77
N LYS A 346 -4.02 -14.49 -39.90
CA LYS A 346 -2.63 -14.20 -40.24
C LYS A 346 -1.66 -15.31 -39.82
N ARG A 347 -2.14 -16.50 -39.45
CA ARG A 347 -1.33 -17.56 -38.82
C ARG A 347 -0.06 -17.93 -39.59
N HIS A 348 -0.10 -17.86 -40.92
CA HIS A 348 1.02 -18.18 -41.82
C HIS A 348 2.05 -17.05 -41.93
N GLU A 349 1.71 -15.84 -41.50
CA GLU A 349 2.60 -14.68 -41.46
C GLU A 349 3.34 -14.59 -40.11
N LEU A 350 2.91 -15.34 -39.08
CA LEU A 350 3.48 -15.26 -37.74
C LEU A 350 4.84 -15.93 -37.67
N LYS A 351 5.88 -15.17 -37.30
CA LYS A 351 7.26 -15.66 -37.11
C LYS A 351 7.47 -16.30 -35.73
N GLY A 352 6.61 -17.25 -35.38
CA GLY A 352 6.61 -17.94 -34.09
C GLY A 352 5.19 -18.34 -33.69
N THR A 353 4.97 -18.50 -32.39
CA THR A 353 3.71 -19.02 -31.86
C THR A 353 3.15 -18.17 -30.74
N VAL A 354 1.86 -17.84 -30.84
CA VAL A 354 1.09 -17.18 -29.80
C VAL A 354 0.36 -18.21 -28.95
N LYS A 355 0.52 -18.13 -27.63
CA LYS A 355 -0.23 -18.90 -26.62
C LYS A 355 -1.33 -18.03 -26.05
N LEU A 356 -2.59 -18.40 -26.27
CA LEU A 356 -3.75 -17.70 -25.72
C LEU A 356 -4.16 -18.38 -24.42
N ILE A 357 -4.05 -17.65 -23.32
CA ILE A 357 -4.29 -18.14 -21.97
C ILE A 357 -5.66 -17.64 -21.51
N PHE A 358 -6.61 -18.56 -21.38
CA PHE A 358 -7.90 -18.33 -20.75
C PHE A 358 -7.85 -18.91 -19.34
N GLN A 359 -7.66 -18.03 -18.37
CA GLN A 359 -7.30 -18.35 -17.00
C GLN A 359 -8.54 -18.36 -16.07
N PRO A 360 -8.75 -19.40 -15.26
CA PRO A 360 -9.79 -19.41 -14.23
C PRO A 360 -9.31 -18.76 -12.92
N GLY A 361 -10.21 -18.45 -11.99
CA GLY A 361 -9.87 -18.19 -10.59
C GLY A 361 -8.92 -17.02 -10.28
N GLU A 362 -9.01 -15.90 -11.00
CA GLU A 362 -8.26 -14.68 -10.67
C GLU A 362 -8.70 -14.08 -9.31
N GLU A 363 -10.00 -14.11 -8.99
CA GLU A 363 -10.65 -13.34 -7.90
C GLU A 363 -10.41 -13.92 -6.48
N GLY A 364 -9.29 -14.62 -6.28
CA GLY A 364 -8.83 -15.08 -4.96
C GLY A 364 -8.34 -16.53 -4.92
N PHE A 365 -8.26 -17.20 -6.08
CA PHE A 365 -7.84 -18.60 -6.17
C PHE A 365 -6.44 -18.80 -6.77
N SER A 366 -5.76 -17.70 -7.13
CA SER A 366 -4.41 -17.74 -7.72
C SER A 366 -4.33 -18.61 -8.99
N GLY A 367 -5.35 -18.53 -9.85
CA GLY A 367 -5.41 -19.30 -11.08
C GLY A 367 -4.17 -19.20 -11.96
N ALA A 368 -3.55 -18.01 -12.06
CA ALA A 368 -2.29 -17.82 -12.80
C ALA A 368 -1.17 -18.73 -12.30
N TYR A 369 -1.04 -18.89 -10.97
CA TYR A 369 -0.07 -19.80 -10.36
C TYR A 369 -0.32 -21.25 -10.77
N HIS A 370 -1.59 -21.68 -10.79
CA HIS A 370 -1.95 -23.03 -11.19
C HIS A 370 -1.76 -23.27 -12.69
N MET A 371 -2.09 -22.29 -13.54
CA MET A 371 -1.85 -22.34 -14.98
C MET A 371 -0.36 -22.51 -15.31
N LEU A 372 0.50 -21.74 -14.65
CA LEU A 372 1.95 -21.72 -14.88
C LEU A 372 2.68 -23.01 -14.50
N LYS A 373 2.01 -23.96 -13.82
CA LYS A 373 2.53 -25.31 -13.55
C LYS A 373 2.33 -26.28 -14.70
N HIS A 374 1.46 -25.96 -15.65
CA HIS A 374 1.17 -26.84 -16.77
C HIS A 374 2.17 -26.67 -17.90
N SER A 375 2.60 -27.78 -18.51
CA SER A 375 3.63 -27.79 -19.56
C SER A 375 3.23 -27.07 -20.85
N ALA A 376 1.94 -26.80 -21.04
CA ALA A 376 1.41 -26.01 -22.17
C ALA A 376 1.99 -24.58 -22.23
N LEU A 377 2.53 -24.07 -21.11
CA LEU A 377 3.15 -22.75 -21.00
C LEU A 377 4.68 -22.81 -20.88
N ASP A 378 5.29 -23.99 -21.04
CA ASP A 378 6.74 -24.11 -21.05
C ASP A 378 7.34 -23.42 -22.27
N GLY A 379 8.48 -22.76 -22.07
CA GLY A 379 9.20 -22.07 -23.15
C GLY A 379 8.60 -20.73 -23.60
N VAL A 380 7.49 -20.28 -23.02
CA VAL A 380 6.95 -18.92 -23.23
C VAL A 380 8.00 -17.88 -22.79
N LYS A 381 8.31 -16.94 -23.67
CA LYS A 381 9.38 -15.94 -23.48
C LYS A 381 8.90 -14.63 -22.88
N ALA A 382 7.65 -14.25 -23.15
CA ALA A 382 7.02 -13.06 -22.58
C ALA A 382 5.49 -13.18 -22.60
N ALA A 383 4.81 -12.39 -21.77
CA ALA A 383 3.35 -12.37 -21.68
C ALA A 383 2.76 -10.94 -21.69
N PHE A 384 1.54 -10.81 -22.21
CA PHE A 384 0.80 -9.55 -22.24
C PHE A 384 -0.66 -9.76 -21.83
N ALA A 385 -1.18 -8.87 -20.99
CA ALA A 385 -2.55 -8.91 -20.50
C ALA A 385 -3.21 -7.54 -20.58
N ILE A 386 -4.54 -7.55 -20.68
CA ILE A 386 -5.38 -6.36 -20.64
C ILE A 386 -6.40 -6.51 -19.51
N HIS A 387 -6.61 -5.43 -18.76
CA HIS A 387 -7.72 -5.28 -17.84
C HIS A 387 -8.61 -4.09 -18.27
N VAL A 388 -9.93 -4.17 -18.12
CA VAL A 388 -10.81 -3.02 -18.38
C VAL A 388 -10.84 -2.05 -17.19
N LEU A 389 -10.87 -0.74 -17.45
CA LEU A 389 -11.10 0.26 -16.41
C LEU A 389 -12.17 1.29 -16.83
N PRO A 390 -13.27 1.39 -16.09
CA PRO A 390 -14.39 2.27 -16.45
C PRO A 390 -14.09 3.75 -16.16
N MET A 391 -12.98 4.08 -15.50
CA MET A 391 -12.55 5.46 -15.28
C MET A 391 -11.92 6.11 -16.52
N TYR A 392 -11.47 5.32 -17.50
CA TYR A 392 -10.87 5.82 -18.74
C TYR A 392 -11.87 5.76 -19.91
N PRO A 393 -11.91 6.75 -20.82
CA PRO A 393 -12.76 6.69 -22.01
C PRO A 393 -12.38 5.56 -22.96
N VAL A 394 -13.37 5.03 -23.69
CA VAL A 394 -13.11 4.09 -24.79
C VAL A 394 -12.04 4.62 -25.75
N GLY A 395 -11.10 3.75 -26.11
CA GLY A 395 -9.97 4.06 -26.99
C GLY A 395 -8.73 4.59 -26.27
N PHE A 396 -8.79 4.84 -24.96
CA PHE A 396 -7.61 5.11 -24.14
C PHE A 396 -7.04 3.81 -23.60
N VAL A 397 -5.72 3.75 -23.54
CA VAL A 397 -4.97 2.66 -22.90
C VAL A 397 -3.98 3.26 -21.91
N ALA A 398 -3.73 2.59 -20.79
CA ALA A 398 -2.78 3.07 -19.80
C ALA A 398 -1.98 1.94 -19.18
N SER A 399 -0.74 2.24 -18.80
CA SER A 399 0.11 1.35 -18.02
C SER A 399 1.27 2.15 -17.41
N ARG A 400 2.20 1.47 -16.76
CA ARG A 400 3.46 2.05 -16.29
C ARG A 400 4.56 0.99 -16.24
N PRO A 401 5.84 1.38 -16.31
CA PRO A 401 6.93 0.45 -16.06
C PRO A 401 7.08 0.20 -14.56
N GLY A 402 7.64 -0.98 -14.22
CA GLY A 402 7.89 -1.37 -12.84
C GLY A 402 6.60 -1.70 -12.07
N PRO A 403 6.58 -1.50 -10.74
CA PRO A 403 5.42 -1.83 -9.92
C PRO A 403 4.17 -1.07 -10.36
N VAL A 404 3.08 -1.80 -10.63
CA VAL A 404 1.79 -1.24 -11.07
C VAL A 404 0.66 -1.55 -10.10
N LEU A 405 0.60 -2.78 -9.58
CA LEU A 405 -0.40 -3.22 -8.60
C LEU A 405 0.29 -3.79 -7.36
N ALA A 406 -0.31 -3.54 -6.19
CA ALA A 406 0.22 -4.04 -4.94
C ALA A 406 0.12 -5.55 -4.87
N GLY A 407 1.15 -6.18 -4.31
CA GLY A 407 0.99 -7.53 -3.82
C GLY A 407 0.13 -7.52 -2.56
N SER A 408 -0.45 -8.67 -2.22
CA SER A 408 -1.30 -8.80 -1.05
C SER A 408 -1.13 -10.14 -0.37
N GLY A 409 -1.46 -10.19 0.91
CA GLY A 409 -1.57 -11.43 1.67
C GLY A 409 -2.70 -11.35 2.67
N LEU A 410 -3.06 -12.52 3.18
CA LEU A 410 -4.07 -12.68 4.24
C LEU A 410 -3.38 -13.05 5.54
N PHE A 411 -4.02 -12.76 6.66
CA PHE A 411 -3.62 -13.35 7.92
C PHE A 411 -4.83 -13.60 8.81
N THR A 412 -4.68 -14.56 9.70
CA THR A 412 -5.55 -14.76 10.84
C THR A 412 -4.69 -14.84 12.10
N ALA A 413 -5.21 -14.30 13.19
CA ALA A 413 -4.57 -14.40 14.49
C ALA A 413 -5.61 -14.79 15.55
N THR A 414 -5.28 -15.77 16.37
CA THR A 414 -6.09 -16.18 17.52
C THR A 414 -5.38 -15.74 18.78
N ILE A 415 -5.98 -14.78 19.50
CA ILE A 415 -5.49 -14.29 20.79
C ILE A 415 -6.19 -15.12 21.87
N LYS A 416 -5.40 -15.86 22.65
CA LYS A 416 -5.85 -16.75 23.73
C LYS A 416 -5.55 -16.12 25.09
N GLY A 417 -6.59 -15.96 25.89
CA GLY A 417 -6.52 -15.41 27.23
C GLY A 417 -6.80 -16.47 28.28
N ALA A 418 -7.60 -16.10 29.27
CA ALA A 418 -8.21 -16.98 30.23
C ALA A 418 -9.60 -16.42 30.54
N GLY A 419 -10.64 -17.19 30.20
CA GLY A 419 -12.02 -16.77 30.37
C GLY A 419 -12.42 -16.59 31.83
N GLY A 420 -13.59 -16.01 32.07
CA GLY A 420 -14.09 -15.82 33.43
C GLY A 420 -15.38 -15.03 33.53
N HIS A 421 -15.92 -14.96 34.74
CA HIS A 421 -17.11 -14.15 35.00
C HIS A 421 -16.78 -12.66 34.91
N ALA A 422 -17.55 -11.89 34.14
CA ALA A 422 -17.34 -10.44 33.97
C ALA A 422 -17.39 -9.62 35.28
N ALA A 423 -17.96 -10.15 36.37
CA ALA A 423 -17.97 -9.52 37.69
C ALA A 423 -16.64 -9.69 38.46
N SER A 424 -15.74 -10.55 37.99
CA SER A 424 -14.42 -10.81 38.60
C SER A 424 -13.30 -10.76 37.55
N PRO A 425 -13.15 -9.63 36.81
CA PRO A 425 -12.23 -9.54 35.67
C PRO A 425 -10.75 -9.66 36.09
N HIS A 426 -10.43 -9.35 37.34
CA HIS A 426 -9.08 -9.48 37.91
C HIS A 426 -8.58 -10.93 38.02
N LEU A 427 -9.47 -11.93 37.89
CA LEU A 427 -9.12 -13.35 37.85
C LEU A 427 -8.99 -13.89 36.42
N ALA A 428 -9.37 -13.09 35.41
CA ALA A 428 -9.35 -13.45 34.00
C ALA A 428 -8.17 -12.79 33.28
N LYS A 429 -7.94 -13.20 32.03
CA LYS A 429 -7.04 -12.51 31.10
C LYS A 429 -7.83 -12.24 29.83
N ASP A 430 -8.28 -11.01 29.67
CA ASP A 430 -9.30 -10.66 28.69
C ASP A 430 -8.73 -10.58 27.25
N PRO A 431 -9.07 -11.54 26.36
CA PRO A 431 -8.60 -11.51 24.98
C PRO A 431 -9.35 -10.49 24.11
N ILE A 432 -10.55 -10.01 24.52
CA ILE A 432 -11.29 -8.95 23.81
C ILE A 432 -10.54 -7.62 23.93
N LEU A 433 -10.05 -7.31 25.14
CA LEU A 433 -9.23 -6.11 25.35
C LEU A 433 -7.93 -6.19 24.54
N ALA A 434 -7.23 -7.32 24.61
CA ALA A 434 -5.99 -7.54 23.86
C ALA A 434 -6.19 -7.41 22.34
N ALA A 435 -7.24 -8.02 21.80
CA ALA A 435 -7.58 -7.93 20.37
C ALA A 435 -7.93 -6.49 19.96
N SER A 436 -8.70 -5.77 20.79
CA SER A 436 -9.08 -4.38 20.50
C SER A 436 -7.85 -3.46 20.40
N MET A 437 -6.89 -3.64 21.31
CA MET A 437 -5.63 -2.89 21.28
C MET A 437 -4.74 -3.28 20.10
N ALA A 438 -4.71 -4.57 19.73
CA ALA A 438 -4.03 -5.05 18.52
C ALA A 438 -4.63 -4.41 17.26
N VAL A 439 -5.96 -4.36 17.13
CA VAL A 439 -6.63 -3.73 15.98
C VAL A 439 -6.25 -2.25 15.87
N VAL A 440 -6.33 -1.49 16.96
CA VAL A 440 -5.95 -0.06 16.95
C VAL A 440 -4.50 0.16 16.54
N ALA A 441 -3.59 -0.70 17.00
CA ALA A 441 -2.18 -0.62 16.65
C ALA A 441 -1.92 -1.02 15.19
N LEU A 442 -2.59 -2.06 14.68
CA LEU A 442 -2.45 -2.52 13.29
C LEU A 442 -2.98 -1.50 12.28
N GLN A 443 -3.97 -0.68 12.63
CA GLN A 443 -4.46 0.39 11.76
C GLN A 443 -3.45 1.53 11.53
N GLN A 444 -2.30 1.52 12.21
CA GLN A 444 -1.19 2.46 11.97
C GLN A 444 -0.25 2.01 10.84
N ILE A 445 -0.47 0.83 10.26
CA ILE A 445 0.26 0.28 9.11
C ILE A 445 -0.73 -0.08 7.98
N VAL A 446 -0.22 -0.41 6.79
CA VAL A 446 -1.05 -0.74 5.60
C VAL A 446 -1.65 -2.14 5.76
N VAL A 447 -2.70 -2.22 6.59
CA VAL A 447 -3.40 -3.46 6.98
C VAL A 447 -4.88 -3.14 7.14
N THR A 448 -5.75 -4.06 6.71
CA THR A 448 -7.18 -3.97 6.96
C THR A 448 -7.63 -5.17 7.78
N ILE A 449 -8.28 -4.92 8.92
CA ILE A 449 -8.94 -5.97 9.70
C ILE A 449 -10.35 -6.13 9.15
N GLY A 450 -10.61 -7.26 8.50
CA GLY A 450 -11.90 -7.57 7.90
C GLY A 450 -12.80 -8.42 8.80
N GLN A 451 -12.24 -9.08 9.82
CA GLN A 451 -12.97 -10.00 10.68
C GLN A 451 -12.51 -9.92 12.13
N ILE A 452 -13.47 -9.89 13.06
CA ILE A 452 -13.26 -10.05 14.51
C ILE A 452 -14.36 -10.99 15.02
N VAL A 453 -13.98 -12.08 15.69
CA VAL A 453 -14.91 -13.07 16.26
C VAL A 453 -14.45 -13.42 17.67
N GLY A 454 -15.31 -13.17 18.67
CA GLY A 454 -15.03 -13.50 20.07
C GLY A 454 -16.23 -13.21 20.99
N GLY A 455 -16.34 -13.96 22.08
CA GLY A 455 -17.49 -13.89 23.00
C GLY A 455 -18.70 -14.69 22.53
N GLN A 456 -19.51 -15.17 23.48
CA GLN A 456 -20.79 -15.85 23.23
C GLN A 456 -21.89 -15.42 24.22
N ALA A 457 -21.55 -14.61 25.24
CA ALA A 457 -22.46 -14.12 26.26
C ALA A 457 -21.95 -12.79 26.83
N ASP A 458 -22.87 -11.89 27.17
CA ASP A 458 -22.54 -10.51 27.58
C ASP A 458 -21.82 -10.43 28.94
N ASN A 459 -22.00 -11.42 29.81
CA ASN A 459 -21.47 -11.46 31.17
C ASN A 459 -20.28 -12.42 31.35
N VAL A 460 -19.70 -12.90 30.24
CA VAL A 460 -18.59 -13.86 30.23
C VAL A 460 -17.42 -13.29 29.42
N ILE A 461 -16.24 -13.22 30.05
CA ILE A 461 -14.98 -12.97 29.37
C ILE A 461 -14.60 -14.25 28.61
N PRO A 462 -14.43 -14.22 27.28
CA PRO A 462 -14.16 -15.42 26.50
C PRO A 462 -12.73 -15.93 26.67
N GLU A 463 -12.51 -17.20 26.31
CA GLU A 463 -11.17 -17.82 26.30
C GLU A 463 -10.28 -17.31 25.16
N SER A 464 -10.88 -16.87 24.05
CA SER A 464 -10.13 -16.42 22.88
C SER A 464 -10.90 -15.47 21.99
N VAL A 465 -10.16 -14.72 21.17
CA VAL A 465 -10.68 -13.88 20.08
C VAL A 465 -9.87 -14.15 18.82
N LYS A 466 -10.56 -14.37 17.71
CA LYS A 466 -9.95 -14.49 16.38
C LYS A 466 -10.11 -13.18 15.62
N ILE A 467 -9.01 -12.67 15.09
CA ILE A 467 -8.99 -11.55 14.15
C ILE A 467 -8.46 -12.02 12.80
N GLY A 468 -8.94 -11.44 11.71
CA GLY A 468 -8.51 -11.75 10.35
C GLY A 468 -8.46 -10.50 9.49
N GLY A 469 -7.51 -10.46 8.55
CA GLY A 469 -7.29 -9.27 7.75
C GLY A 469 -6.43 -9.50 6.52
N THR A 470 -6.20 -8.41 5.80
CA THR A 470 -5.37 -8.34 4.60
C THR A 470 -4.25 -7.33 4.80
N TYR A 471 -3.13 -7.53 4.11
CA TYR A 471 -2.02 -6.59 4.06
C TYR A 471 -1.50 -6.46 2.64
N ARG A 472 -0.94 -5.29 2.31
CA ARG A 472 -0.58 -4.94 0.93
C ARG A 472 0.72 -4.16 0.87
N SER A 473 1.48 -4.33 -0.21
CA SER A 473 2.67 -3.51 -0.49
C SER A 473 2.98 -3.44 -1.98
N LEU A 474 3.64 -2.36 -2.40
CA LEU A 474 4.14 -2.15 -3.76
C LEU A 474 5.56 -2.71 -3.96
N SER A 475 6.11 -3.43 -2.98
CA SER A 475 7.40 -4.10 -3.10
C SER A 475 7.40 -5.45 -2.38
N ALA A 476 8.19 -6.40 -2.87
CA ALA A 476 8.35 -7.70 -2.23
C ALA A 476 8.89 -7.57 -0.80
N GLN A 477 9.91 -6.71 -0.60
CA GLN A 477 10.45 -6.43 0.73
C GLN A 477 9.38 -5.81 1.64
N GLY A 478 8.60 -4.86 1.14
CA GLY A 478 7.53 -4.24 1.92
C GLY A 478 6.42 -5.20 2.34
N LEU A 479 6.13 -6.26 1.56
CA LEU A 479 5.24 -7.34 1.99
C LEU A 479 5.82 -8.11 3.17
N LEU A 480 7.11 -8.49 3.08
CA LEU A 480 7.80 -9.21 4.16
C LEU A 480 7.89 -8.37 5.43
N ASP A 481 8.24 -7.09 5.30
CA ASP A 481 8.31 -6.15 6.41
C ASP A 481 6.95 -5.95 7.07
N THR A 482 5.89 -5.81 6.27
CA THR A 482 4.52 -5.66 6.78
C THR A 482 4.07 -6.93 7.51
N LYS A 483 4.33 -8.11 6.93
CA LYS A 483 4.08 -9.42 7.55
C LYS A 483 4.78 -9.55 8.91
N ALA A 484 6.09 -9.25 8.95
CA ALA A 484 6.86 -9.26 10.19
C ALA A 484 6.31 -8.25 11.22
N ARG A 485 5.91 -7.07 10.77
CA ARG A 485 5.35 -6.03 11.64
C ARG A 485 3.99 -6.41 12.23
N ILE A 486 3.11 -7.04 11.45
CA ILE A 486 1.83 -7.58 11.93
C ILE A 486 2.07 -8.55 13.08
N LYS A 487 3.01 -9.50 12.87
CA LYS A 487 3.39 -10.48 13.90
C LYS A 487 3.86 -9.79 15.19
N GLN A 488 4.82 -8.87 15.07
CA GLN A 488 5.33 -8.12 16.22
C GLN A 488 4.24 -7.38 16.98
N VAL A 489 3.33 -6.69 16.29
CA VAL A 489 2.26 -5.91 16.91
C VAL A 489 1.29 -6.82 17.65
N ILE A 490 0.83 -7.90 17.02
CA ILE A 490 -0.14 -8.82 17.63
C ILE A 490 0.46 -9.53 18.85
N GLU A 491 1.68 -10.05 18.73
CA GLU A 491 2.36 -10.75 19.83
C GLU A 491 2.62 -9.80 21.01
N ALA A 492 3.06 -8.57 20.75
CA ALA A 492 3.29 -7.58 21.80
C ALA A 492 1.98 -7.19 22.50
N GLN A 493 0.90 -6.95 21.75
CA GLN A 493 -0.39 -6.58 22.32
C GLN A 493 -1.01 -7.73 23.11
N ALA A 494 -0.87 -8.98 22.67
CA ALA A 494 -1.29 -10.13 23.46
C ALA A 494 -0.47 -10.21 24.77
N ALA A 495 0.86 -10.12 24.69
CA ALA A 495 1.76 -10.28 25.82
C ALA A 495 1.53 -9.25 26.94
N VAL A 496 1.37 -7.95 26.61
CA VAL A 496 1.13 -6.91 27.63
C VAL A 496 -0.21 -7.05 28.36
N HIS A 497 -1.16 -7.79 27.78
CA HIS A 497 -2.43 -8.14 28.40
C HIS A 497 -2.42 -9.56 29.01
N GLY A 498 -1.25 -10.19 29.12
CA GLY A 498 -1.08 -11.53 29.69
C GLY A 498 -1.62 -12.68 28.82
N CYS A 499 -2.01 -12.40 27.59
CA CYS A 499 -2.53 -13.34 26.60
C CYS A 499 -1.40 -13.90 25.71
N ALA A 500 -1.69 -14.98 24.98
CA ALA A 500 -0.86 -15.51 23.91
C ALA A 500 -1.51 -15.26 22.55
N ALA A 501 -0.73 -15.23 21.47
CA ALA A 501 -1.24 -15.11 20.11
C ALA A 501 -0.67 -16.21 19.22
N GLU A 502 -1.53 -16.79 18.39
CA GLU A 502 -1.17 -17.71 17.31
C GLU A 502 -1.52 -17.05 15.98
N LEU A 503 -0.57 -16.97 15.06
CA LEU A 503 -0.75 -16.32 13.76
C LEU A 503 -0.58 -17.31 12.61
N ASP A 504 -1.42 -17.17 11.60
CA ASP A 504 -1.35 -17.88 10.33
C ASP A 504 -1.46 -16.85 9.19
N PHE A 505 -0.44 -16.78 8.34
CA PHE A 505 -0.38 -15.88 7.20
C PHE A 505 -0.87 -16.50 5.88
N LYS A 506 -1.45 -17.70 5.94
CA LYS A 506 -2.01 -18.40 4.77
C LYS A 506 -1.03 -18.46 3.60
N ASP A 507 0.24 -18.79 3.87
CA ASP A 507 1.30 -18.79 2.86
C ASP A 507 1.09 -19.84 1.75
N GLU A 508 0.18 -20.80 1.97
CA GLU A 508 -0.11 -21.90 1.03
C GLU A 508 -1.51 -21.82 0.41
N THR A 509 -2.53 -21.36 1.15
CA THR A 509 -3.92 -21.31 0.63
C THR A 509 -4.80 -20.28 1.37
N PRO A 510 -5.38 -19.28 0.66
CA PRO A 510 -5.04 -18.89 -0.72
C PRO A 510 -3.63 -18.28 -0.75
N LEU A 511 -2.91 -18.47 -1.86
CA LEU A 511 -1.55 -17.97 -1.98
C LEU A 511 -1.53 -16.43 -1.93
N PRO A 512 -0.53 -15.83 -1.26
CA PRO A 512 -0.34 -14.39 -1.32
C PRO A 512 0.02 -13.96 -2.74
N TYR A 513 -0.55 -12.85 -3.19
CA TYR A 513 -0.32 -12.33 -4.54
C TYR A 513 0.97 -11.52 -4.52
N PRO A 514 1.94 -11.83 -5.39
CA PRO A 514 3.10 -10.98 -5.56
C PRO A 514 2.74 -9.57 -6.05
N VAL A 515 3.72 -8.67 -5.99
CA VAL A 515 3.59 -7.35 -6.62
C VAL A 515 3.53 -7.54 -8.12
N THR A 516 2.50 -6.99 -8.77
CA THR A 516 2.48 -6.96 -10.25
C THR A 516 3.48 -5.91 -10.70
N LYS A 517 4.55 -6.36 -11.35
CA LYS A 517 5.63 -5.50 -11.83
C LYS A 517 5.77 -5.67 -13.33
N ASN A 518 5.41 -4.63 -14.09
CA ASN A 518 5.61 -4.63 -15.53
C ASN A 518 7.12 -4.59 -15.85
N ASP A 519 7.55 -5.51 -16.71
CA ASP A 519 8.88 -5.50 -17.30
C ASP A 519 9.07 -4.23 -18.14
N GLU A 520 10.23 -3.58 -18.01
CA GLU A 520 10.48 -2.29 -18.67
C GLU A 520 10.53 -2.43 -20.19
N GLY A 521 11.20 -3.46 -20.71
CA GLY A 521 11.30 -3.67 -22.16
C GLY A 521 9.97 -4.08 -22.79
N MET A 522 9.20 -4.93 -22.11
CA MET A 522 7.86 -5.31 -22.57
C MET A 522 6.87 -4.13 -22.50
N TYR A 523 6.96 -3.30 -21.45
CA TYR A 523 6.20 -2.05 -21.34
C TYR A 523 6.55 -1.07 -22.46
N GLU A 524 7.84 -0.86 -22.75
CA GLU A 524 8.27 0.02 -23.83
C GLU A 524 7.75 -0.46 -25.18
N HIS A 525 7.90 -1.75 -25.48
CA HIS A 525 7.39 -2.35 -26.71
C HIS A 525 5.87 -2.16 -26.85
N ALA A 526 5.09 -2.53 -25.82
CA ALA A 526 3.64 -2.38 -25.85
C ALA A 526 3.19 -0.90 -25.91
N THR A 527 3.93 0.01 -25.27
CA THR A 527 3.70 1.47 -25.36
C THR A 527 3.89 1.94 -26.79
N THR A 528 4.99 1.58 -27.45
CA THR A 528 5.25 1.99 -28.84
C THR A 528 4.17 1.47 -29.79
N VAL A 529 3.76 0.20 -29.64
CA VAL A 529 2.64 -0.38 -30.41
C VAL A 529 1.35 0.42 -30.17
N ALA A 530 1.02 0.72 -28.91
CA ALA A 530 -0.16 1.49 -28.56
C ALA A 530 -0.12 2.92 -29.12
N GLU A 531 1.02 3.60 -29.06
CA GLU A 531 1.19 4.97 -29.56
C GLU A 531 1.01 5.03 -31.09
N ILE A 532 1.51 4.03 -31.82
CA ILE A 532 1.37 3.94 -33.27
C ILE A 532 -0.10 3.68 -33.66
N ILE A 533 -0.78 2.78 -32.95
CA ILE A 533 -2.11 2.30 -33.34
C ILE A 533 -3.23 3.25 -32.86
N PHE A 534 -3.16 3.72 -31.62
CA PHE A 534 -4.21 4.54 -31.01
C PHE A 534 -3.92 6.04 -31.07
N GLY A 535 -2.65 6.40 -31.30
CA GLY A 535 -2.14 7.75 -31.20
C GLY A 535 -1.66 8.08 -29.78
N LYS A 536 -0.47 8.69 -29.69
CA LYS A 536 0.17 9.09 -28.44
C LYS A 536 -0.75 9.76 -27.38
N PRO A 537 -1.67 10.68 -27.71
CA PRO A 537 -2.55 11.30 -26.71
C PRO A 537 -3.50 10.33 -25.99
N LYS A 538 -3.72 9.13 -26.54
CA LYS A 538 -4.59 8.10 -25.96
C LYS A 538 -3.84 7.08 -25.11
N VAL A 539 -2.52 7.17 -25.05
CA VAL A 539 -1.66 6.32 -24.21
C VAL A 539 -1.29 7.10 -22.96
N GLN A 540 -1.69 6.61 -21.79
CA GLN A 540 -1.51 7.32 -20.53
C GLN A 540 -0.64 6.55 -19.52
N LEU A 541 0.03 7.30 -18.65
CA LEU A 541 0.71 6.72 -17.51
C LEU A 541 -0.31 6.37 -16.42
N LEU A 542 -0.37 5.10 -16.04
CA LEU A 542 -1.26 4.61 -14.98
C LEU A 542 -0.65 4.89 -13.60
N PRO A 543 -1.39 5.49 -12.66
CA PRO A 543 -0.97 5.57 -11.26
C PRO A 543 -0.80 4.18 -10.65
N VAL A 544 0.10 4.03 -9.68
CA VAL A 544 0.15 2.79 -8.88
C VAL A 544 -1.17 2.62 -8.14
N THR A 545 -1.69 1.40 -8.12
CA THR A 545 -2.95 1.08 -7.43
C THR A 545 -2.71 0.04 -6.35
N MET A 546 -3.43 0.17 -5.23
CA MET A 546 -3.34 -0.78 -4.12
C MET A 546 -4.20 -2.04 -4.35
N GLY A 547 -4.82 -2.19 -5.51
CA GLY A 547 -5.41 -3.45 -5.95
C GLY A 547 -4.35 -4.54 -6.11
N SER A 548 -4.79 -5.78 -6.21
CA SER A 548 -3.92 -6.94 -6.49
C SER A 548 -4.52 -7.72 -7.64
N GLU A 549 -3.65 -8.37 -8.38
CA GLU A 549 -3.97 -9.11 -9.60
C GLU A 549 -3.00 -10.31 -9.65
N ASP A 550 -3.53 -11.50 -9.96
CA ASP A 550 -2.73 -12.71 -9.97
C ASP A 550 -1.85 -12.84 -11.23
N PHE A 551 -2.04 -11.98 -12.23
CA PHE A 551 -1.05 -11.78 -13.32
C PHE A 551 0.36 -11.48 -12.79
N SER A 552 0.47 -11.00 -11.54
CA SER A 552 1.73 -10.91 -10.80
C SER A 552 2.58 -12.19 -10.86
N PHE A 553 1.99 -13.39 -10.88
CA PHE A 553 2.73 -14.66 -11.03
C PHE A 553 3.41 -14.79 -12.41
N PHE A 554 2.78 -14.30 -13.49
CA PHE A 554 3.43 -14.22 -14.80
C PHE A 554 4.61 -13.24 -14.75
N THR A 555 4.41 -12.07 -14.14
CA THR A 555 5.47 -11.05 -14.02
C THR A 555 6.68 -11.50 -13.21
N GLN A 556 6.52 -12.47 -12.31
CA GLN A 556 7.64 -13.11 -11.60
C GLN A 556 8.39 -14.15 -12.44
N LYS A 557 7.69 -14.86 -13.34
CA LYS A 557 8.26 -15.97 -14.11
C LYS A 557 8.90 -15.52 -15.42
N MET A 558 8.36 -14.50 -16.08
CA MET A 558 8.83 -14.04 -17.39
C MET A 558 8.59 -12.54 -17.61
N PRO A 559 9.34 -11.88 -18.51
CA PRO A 559 9.05 -10.52 -18.94
C PRO A 559 7.59 -10.38 -19.34
N SER A 560 6.85 -9.54 -18.63
CA SER A 560 5.41 -9.43 -18.80
C SER A 560 4.96 -8.00 -18.58
N THR A 561 3.93 -7.56 -19.29
CA THR A 561 3.32 -6.26 -19.03
C THR A 561 1.80 -6.35 -19.11
N MET A 562 1.12 -5.65 -18.21
CA MET A 562 -0.32 -5.51 -18.22
C MET A 562 -0.69 -4.06 -18.56
N TYR A 563 -1.71 -3.91 -19.40
CA TYR A 563 -2.32 -2.62 -19.70
C TYR A 563 -3.75 -2.58 -19.22
N VAL A 564 -4.23 -1.39 -18.93
CA VAL A 564 -5.65 -1.13 -18.78
C VAL A 564 -6.20 -0.49 -20.04
N ILE A 565 -7.42 -0.83 -20.42
CA ILE A 565 -8.16 -0.14 -21.49
C ILE A 565 -9.39 0.56 -20.93
N GLY A 566 -9.73 1.72 -21.48
CA GLY A 566 -10.90 2.46 -21.06
C GLY A 566 -12.21 1.87 -21.58
N THR A 567 -13.21 1.81 -20.69
CA THR A 567 -14.58 1.35 -21.00
C THR A 567 -15.65 2.39 -20.73
N ARG A 568 -15.27 3.63 -20.38
CA ARG A 568 -16.22 4.69 -20.06
C ARG A 568 -16.97 5.14 -21.30
N ASN A 569 -18.30 5.00 -21.27
CA ASN A 569 -19.20 5.64 -22.21
C ASN A 569 -19.22 7.17 -21.97
N LYS A 570 -19.35 7.96 -23.04
CA LYS A 570 -19.52 9.42 -22.97
C LYS A 570 -20.82 9.85 -22.26
N THR A 571 -21.83 8.98 -22.19
CA THR A 571 -23.16 9.31 -21.66
C THR A 571 -23.34 9.04 -20.17
N HIS A 572 -22.48 8.21 -19.55
CA HIS A 572 -22.55 7.94 -18.12
C HIS A 572 -21.84 9.04 -17.32
N VAL A 573 -22.61 9.76 -16.50
CA VAL A 573 -22.14 10.94 -15.74
C VAL A 573 -21.09 10.56 -14.69
N VAL A 574 -21.16 9.33 -14.15
CA VAL A 574 -20.12 8.73 -13.29
C VAL A 574 -19.99 7.24 -13.63
N PRO A 575 -18.81 6.75 -14.05
CA PRO A 575 -18.60 5.32 -14.23
C PRO A 575 -18.59 4.62 -12.87
N GLU A 576 -19.38 3.54 -12.76
CA GLU A 576 -19.33 2.65 -11.62
C GLU A 576 -17.99 1.91 -11.59
N HIS A 577 -17.37 1.81 -10.41
CA HIS A 577 -16.10 1.14 -10.25
C HIS A 577 -16.23 -0.39 -10.43
N ILE A 578 -15.11 -1.04 -10.75
CA ILE A 578 -15.01 -2.51 -10.68
C ILE A 578 -15.47 -3.00 -9.30
N HIS A 579 -16.13 -4.16 -9.28
CA HIS A 579 -16.78 -4.80 -8.12
C HIS A 579 -18.05 -4.07 -7.62
N SER A 580 -18.54 -3.04 -8.33
CA SER A 580 -19.87 -2.46 -8.10
C SER A 580 -20.96 -3.41 -8.63
N PRO A 581 -22.09 -3.58 -7.92
CA PRO A 581 -23.24 -4.31 -8.46
C PRO A 581 -23.90 -3.61 -9.66
N TYR A 582 -23.47 -2.38 -9.97
CA TYR A 582 -23.90 -1.59 -11.13
C TYR A 582 -22.81 -1.48 -12.22
N PHE A 583 -21.75 -2.28 -12.13
CA PHE A 583 -20.66 -2.25 -13.10
C PHE A 583 -21.16 -2.55 -14.53
N VAL A 584 -20.86 -1.63 -15.45
CA VAL A 584 -21.15 -1.75 -16.87
C VAL A 584 -19.97 -1.23 -17.68
N ILE A 585 -19.82 -1.75 -18.90
CA ILE A 585 -18.80 -1.30 -19.85
C ILE A 585 -19.44 -0.81 -21.15
N ASP A 586 -18.77 0.10 -21.83
CA ASP A 586 -19.04 0.38 -23.24
C ASP A 586 -18.39 -0.71 -24.11
N GLU A 587 -19.22 -1.53 -24.77
CA GLU A 587 -18.79 -2.68 -25.57
C GLU A 587 -17.93 -2.29 -26.78
N GLU A 588 -17.90 -1.01 -27.18
CA GLU A 588 -16.96 -0.49 -28.18
C GLU A 588 -15.48 -0.74 -27.78
N ALA A 589 -15.20 -0.89 -26.49
CA ALA A 589 -13.87 -1.23 -25.98
C ALA A 589 -13.37 -2.61 -26.44
N LEU A 590 -14.27 -3.54 -26.79
CA LEU A 590 -13.91 -4.89 -27.24
C LEU A 590 -13.00 -4.84 -28.48
N LYS A 591 -13.24 -3.90 -29.39
CA LYS A 591 -12.41 -3.69 -30.59
C LYS A 591 -11.00 -3.25 -30.22
N VAL A 592 -10.88 -2.37 -29.22
CA VAL A 592 -9.59 -1.83 -28.76
C VAL A 592 -8.75 -2.96 -28.19
N GLY A 593 -9.30 -3.77 -27.29
CA GLY A 593 -8.54 -4.87 -26.68
C GLY A 593 -8.17 -5.98 -27.67
N ALA A 594 -9.08 -6.38 -28.55
CA ALA A 594 -8.79 -7.40 -29.56
C ALA A 594 -7.64 -6.98 -30.50
N VAL A 595 -7.70 -5.74 -31.01
CA VAL A 595 -6.64 -5.17 -31.86
C VAL A 595 -5.34 -5.04 -31.09
N PHE A 596 -5.38 -4.56 -29.84
CA PHE A 596 -4.17 -4.34 -29.06
C PHE A 596 -3.42 -5.65 -28.76
N HIS A 597 -4.15 -6.68 -28.31
CA HIS A 597 -3.62 -8.02 -28.10
C HIS A 597 -2.95 -8.57 -29.37
N ALA A 598 -3.66 -8.55 -30.51
CA ALA A 598 -3.13 -9.06 -31.77
C ALA A 598 -1.90 -8.29 -32.24
N ALA A 599 -1.94 -6.96 -32.17
CA ALA A 599 -0.83 -6.12 -32.62
C ALA A 599 0.43 -6.30 -31.77
N VAL A 600 0.30 -6.37 -30.44
CA VAL A 600 1.45 -6.62 -29.55
C VAL A 600 2.07 -7.99 -29.83
N ALA A 601 1.25 -9.03 -30.04
CA ALA A 601 1.76 -10.35 -30.37
C ALA A 601 2.50 -10.40 -31.71
N ILE A 602 1.92 -9.85 -32.78
CA ILE A 602 2.55 -9.81 -34.11
C ILE A 602 3.86 -9.04 -34.04
N SER A 603 3.82 -7.83 -33.47
CA SER A 603 4.97 -6.96 -33.30
C SER A 603 6.09 -7.61 -32.48
N TYR A 604 5.76 -8.32 -31.41
CA TYR A 604 6.73 -9.05 -30.61
C TYR A 604 7.38 -10.18 -31.41
N LEU A 605 6.60 -10.98 -32.14
CA LEU A 605 7.13 -12.08 -32.95
C LEU A 605 7.96 -11.56 -34.13
N ASP A 606 7.58 -10.48 -34.78
CA ASP A 606 8.38 -9.87 -35.86
C ASP A 606 9.76 -9.40 -35.36
N ALA A 607 9.81 -8.85 -34.14
CA ALA A 607 11.04 -8.43 -33.51
C ALA A 607 11.96 -9.58 -33.05
N HIS A 608 11.44 -10.81 -32.93
CA HIS A 608 12.15 -11.96 -32.35
C HIS A 608 12.17 -13.22 -33.22
N GLY A 609 11.54 -13.19 -34.40
CA GLY A 609 11.29 -14.33 -35.26
C GLY A 609 12.37 -14.61 -36.32
N ASP A 610 13.32 -13.70 -36.51
CA ASP A 610 14.48 -13.93 -37.38
C ASP A 610 15.70 -14.29 -36.51
N GLY A 611 15.93 -15.60 -36.30
CA GLY A 611 17.26 -16.17 -36.06
C GLY A 611 18.15 -15.53 -34.98
N PHE A 612 17.63 -15.01 -33.87
CA PHE A 612 18.45 -14.67 -32.69
C PHE A 612 18.79 -15.92 -31.85
N ALA A 613 19.35 -16.93 -32.52
CA ALA A 613 20.14 -17.98 -31.89
C ALA A 613 21.58 -17.48 -31.82
N THR A 614 21.95 -16.79 -30.74
CA THR A 614 23.27 -16.81 -30.08
C THR A 614 23.40 -15.67 -29.06
N ILE A 615 24.16 -15.91 -28.00
CA ILE A 615 24.49 -15.00 -26.87
C ILE A 615 23.44 -14.92 -25.76
N ARG A 616 23.03 -16.06 -25.18
CA ARG A 616 22.46 -16.06 -23.83
C ARG A 616 22.82 -17.24 -22.93
N ASP A 617 23.61 -18.22 -23.41
CA ASP A 617 24.02 -19.38 -22.61
C ASP A 617 25.46 -19.33 -22.06
N GLU A 618 26.16 -18.19 -22.18
CA GLU A 618 27.41 -17.96 -21.44
C GLU A 618 27.39 -16.55 -20.84
N LEU A 619 26.83 -16.41 -19.64
CA LEU A 619 27.19 -15.41 -18.63
C LEU A 619 26.67 -15.83 -17.25
#